data_AF-A0A7Z9PWX1-F1
#
_entry.id   AF-A0A7Z9PWX1-F1
#
_cell.length_a   1.000
_cell.length_b   1.000
_cell.length_c   1.000
_cell.angle_alpha   90.00
_cell.angle_beta   90.00
_cell.angle_gamma   90.00
#
_symmetry.space_group_name_H-M   'P 1'
#
loop_
_entity.id
_entity.type
_entity.pdbx_description
1 polymer ?
#
loop_
_entity_poly.entity_id
_entity_poly.type
_entity_poly.pdbx_seq_one_letter_code
_entity_poly.pdbx_strand_id
1 'polypeptide(L)'
;MTRTGKTPEDPHGSYSGPVRVLEKKGQLKLFDMAEYLAVHPATAERTVAHLWADLAACPLPAAEARRLEELWRETRGNITLVIREILLSKHFFDGPRERVLSPVEYWVTCSRLLGTADYKFDDVPFLKQAGEQLFFPPSVKGWDMGEALIHPAQRTVSRLPESHWILQGVGTSPCPRRYLSQVTGGQVRPQTLPPNIGDFQPREALLLALASPDFWTV
;
A
#
# COMPACT_ATOMS: atom_id res chain seq x y z
N MET A 1 5.71 32.94 8.72
CA MET A 1 4.98 32.39 9.89
C MET A 1 5.04 30.87 9.82
N THR A 2 6.10 30.27 10.35
CA THR A 2 6.31 28.82 10.39
C THR A 2 6.19 28.39 11.85
N ARG A 3 5.01 27.94 12.24
CA ARG A 3 4.76 27.40 13.59
C ARG A 3 5.20 25.93 13.58
N THR A 4 6.49 25.72 13.84
CA THR A 4 7.06 24.39 14.07
C THR A 4 6.32 23.79 15.27
N GLY A 5 5.47 22.79 15.02
CA GLY A 5 4.62 22.14 16.02
C GLY A 5 5.38 21.23 16.99
N LYS A 6 6.55 21.65 17.49
CA LYS A 6 7.12 21.05 18.69
C LYS A 6 6.54 21.79 19.87
N THR A 7 5.58 21.16 20.54
CA THR A 7 5.23 21.52 21.91
C THR A 7 6.54 21.64 22.71
N PRO A 8 6.77 22.73 23.45
CA PRO A 8 7.90 22.79 24.36
C PRO A 8 7.71 21.64 25.35
N GLU A 9 8.57 20.62 25.29
CA GLU A 9 8.65 19.64 26.36
C GLU A 9 9.17 20.41 27.58
N ASP A 10 8.25 20.80 28.46
CA ASP A 10 8.60 21.39 29.76
C ASP A 10 9.13 20.26 30.66
N PRO A 11 10.45 20.21 30.94
CA PRO A 11 11.04 19.13 31.73
C PRO A 11 10.51 19.11 33.17
N HIS A 12 9.93 20.22 33.63
CA HIS A 12 9.36 20.36 34.97
C HIS A 12 7.85 20.04 35.02
N GLY A 13 7.21 19.85 33.86
CA GLY A 13 5.80 19.48 33.73
C GLY A 13 5.53 17.98 33.59
N SER A 14 6.57 17.13 33.63
CA SER A 14 6.41 15.68 33.49
C SER A 14 5.66 15.08 34.68
N TYR A 15 4.58 14.36 34.44
CA TYR A 15 3.85 13.65 35.48
C TYR A 15 4.74 12.55 36.09
N SER A 16 5.06 12.66 37.38
CA SER A 16 5.89 11.71 38.14
C SER A 16 5.08 10.78 39.06
N GLY A 17 3.76 10.92 39.05
CA GLY A 17 2.85 10.10 39.84
C GLY A 17 2.63 8.69 39.27
N PRO A 18 1.96 7.81 40.03
CA PRO A 18 1.60 6.48 39.54
C PRO A 18 0.51 6.57 38.45
N VAL A 19 0.81 6.07 37.26
CA VAL A 19 -0.14 5.97 36.15
C VAL A 19 -0.84 4.61 36.22
N ARG A 20 -2.13 4.57 35.87
CA ARG A 20 -2.87 3.33 35.63
C ARG A 20 -3.12 3.19 34.14
N VAL A 21 -2.69 2.08 33.57
CA VAL A 21 -2.87 1.72 32.16
C VAL A 21 -3.46 0.32 32.14
N LEU A 22 -4.71 0.19 31.69
CA LEU A 22 -5.50 -1.04 31.81
C LEU A 22 -5.46 -1.54 33.27
N GLU A 23 -4.95 -2.75 33.50
CA GLU A 23 -4.86 -3.39 34.82
C GLU A 23 -3.56 -3.07 35.57
N LYS A 24 -2.52 -2.54 34.90
CA LYS A 24 -1.25 -2.18 35.54
C LYS A 24 -1.33 -0.80 36.18
N LYS A 25 -0.89 -0.71 37.44
CA LYS A 25 -0.72 0.55 38.18
C LYS A 25 0.71 0.63 38.71
N GLY A 26 1.38 1.76 38.50
CA GLY A 26 2.72 1.99 39.01
C GLY A 26 3.39 3.21 38.38
N GLN A 27 4.66 3.43 38.72
CA GLN A 27 5.50 4.38 37.97
C GLN A 27 5.94 3.71 36.67
N LEU A 28 5.02 3.64 35.70
CA LEU A 28 5.29 3.07 34.39
C LEU A 28 6.01 4.11 33.54
N LYS A 29 7.20 3.79 33.04
CA LYS A 29 7.84 4.60 32.00
C LYS A 29 7.18 4.28 30.65
N LEU A 30 7.39 5.16 29.67
CA LEU A 30 6.85 4.99 28.33
C LEU A 30 7.22 3.63 27.71
N PHE A 31 8.47 3.18 27.90
CA PHE A 31 8.94 1.88 27.41
C PHE A 31 8.22 0.71 28.09
N ASP A 32 8.02 0.76 29.41
CA ASP A 32 7.30 -0.30 30.14
C ASP A 32 5.84 -0.40 29.68
N MET A 33 5.22 0.74 29.37
CA MET A 33 3.88 0.80 28.81
C MET A 33 3.83 0.22 27.40
N ALA A 34 4.79 0.59 26.54
CA ALA A 34 4.86 0.09 25.17
C ALA A 34 5.08 -1.42 25.13
N GLU A 35 5.98 -1.96 25.95
CA GLU A 35 6.23 -3.40 26.05
C GLU A 35 5.00 -4.15 26.56
N TYR A 36 4.30 -3.60 27.56
CA TYR A 36 3.06 -4.19 28.06
C TYR A 36 1.95 -4.19 27.01
N LEU A 37 1.75 -3.07 26.29
CA LEU A 37 0.74 -2.96 25.26
C LEU A 37 1.06 -3.81 24.03
N ALA A 38 2.34 -3.98 23.67
CA ALA A 38 2.75 -4.78 22.52
C ALA A 38 2.33 -6.26 22.65
N VAL A 39 2.30 -6.79 23.87
CA VAL A 39 1.94 -8.20 24.14
C VAL A 39 0.44 -8.37 24.48
N HIS A 40 -0.32 -7.28 24.57
CA HIS A 40 -1.74 -7.35 24.89
C HIS A 40 -2.54 -8.09 23.79
N PRO A 41 -3.50 -8.97 24.12
CA PRO A 41 -4.25 -9.74 23.13
C PRO A 41 -4.94 -8.90 22.05
N ALA A 42 -5.54 -7.77 22.45
CA ALA A 42 -6.18 -6.85 21.50
C ALA A 42 -5.18 -6.19 20.53
N THR A 43 -3.91 -6.07 20.93
CA THR A 43 -2.85 -5.58 20.03
C THR A 43 -2.49 -6.65 19.01
N ALA A 44 -2.42 -7.92 19.42
CA ALA A 44 -2.19 -9.03 18.51
C ALA A 44 -3.29 -9.09 17.43
N GLU A 45 -4.55 -9.12 17.84
CA GLU A 45 -5.72 -9.15 16.95
C GLU A 45 -5.68 -7.98 15.95
N ARG A 46 -5.53 -6.76 16.47
CA ARG A 46 -5.54 -5.56 15.64
C ARG A 46 -4.36 -5.51 14.69
N THR A 47 -3.15 -5.78 15.17
CA THR A 47 -1.95 -5.68 14.32
C THR A 47 -1.91 -6.77 13.26
N VAL A 48 -2.32 -8.01 13.57
CA VAL A 48 -2.45 -9.08 12.59
C VAL A 48 -3.48 -8.72 11.52
N ALA A 49 -4.65 -8.22 11.91
CA ALA A 49 -5.67 -7.80 10.96
C ALA A 49 -5.19 -6.67 10.03
N HIS A 50 -4.47 -5.68 10.57
CA HIS A 50 -3.87 -4.61 9.79
C HIS A 50 -2.80 -5.12 8.81
N LEU A 51 -1.84 -5.92 9.30
CA LEU A 51 -0.77 -6.48 8.45
C LEU A 51 -1.34 -7.35 7.34
N TRP A 52 -2.38 -8.13 7.64
CA TRP A 52 -3.06 -8.93 6.62
C TRP A 52 -3.76 -8.05 5.60
N ALA A 53 -4.53 -7.04 6.03
CA ALA A 53 -5.25 -6.15 5.12
C ALA A 53 -4.31 -5.33 4.21
N ASP A 54 -3.12 -4.98 4.71
CA ASP A 54 -2.13 -4.21 3.94
C ASP A 54 -1.37 -5.09 2.93
N LEU A 55 -1.13 -6.37 3.25
CA LEU A 55 -0.31 -7.27 2.44
C LEU A 55 -1.14 -8.19 1.54
N ALA A 56 -2.15 -8.83 2.10
CA ALA A 56 -2.92 -9.88 1.44
C ALA A 56 -4.11 -9.31 0.66
N ALA A 57 -4.38 -9.95 -0.46
CA ALA A 57 -5.44 -9.60 -1.40
C ALA A 57 -6.86 -9.97 -0.94
N CYS A 58 -6.98 -10.82 0.08
CA CYS A 58 -8.20 -11.51 0.44
C CYS A 58 -8.59 -11.30 1.91
N PRO A 59 -9.86 -11.56 2.28
CA PRO A 59 -10.29 -11.50 3.68
C PRO A 59 -9.53 -12.50 4.55
N LEU A 60 -9.11 -12.07 5.75
CA LEU A 60 -8.37 -12.90 6.71
C LEU A 60 -9.23 -14.08 7.20
N PRO A 61 -8.87 -15.35 6.91
CA PRO A 61 -9.61 -16.49 7.42
C PRO A 61 -9.46 -16.61 8.94
N ALA A 62 -10.54 -16.94 9.65
CA ALA A 62 -10.54 -17.00 11.12
C ALA A 62 -9.50 -17.99 11.70
N ALA A 63 -9.21 -19.09 10.99
CA ALA A 63 -8.17 -20.03 11.40
C ALA A 63 -6.76 -19.43 11.30
N GLU A 64 -6.51 -18.64 10.24
CA GLU A 64 -5.23 -17.98 10.00
C GLU A 64 -5.03 -16.81 10.98
N ALA A 65 -6.11 -16.06 11.27
CA ALA A 65 -6.10 -15.02 12.30
C ALA A 65 -5.60 -15.56 13.64
N ARG A 66 -6.22 -16.65 14.13
CA ARG A 66 -5.83 -17.29 15.40
C ARG A 66 -4.37 -17.74 15.40
N ARG A 67 -3.92 -18.36 14.30
CA ARG A 67 -2.53 -18.82 14.16
C ARG A 67 -1.53 -17.66 14.23
N LEU A 68 -1.80 -16.56 13.52
CA LEU A 68 -0.93 -15.39 13.48
C LEU A 68 -0.97 -14.61 14.81
N GLU A 69 -2.13 -14.54 15.47
CA GLU A 69 -2.26 -13.97 16.81
C GLU A 69 -1.50 -14.78 17.87
N GLU A 70 -1.54 -16.11 17.80
CA GLU A 70 -0.74 -17.00 18.65
C GLU A 70 0.76 -16.75 18.45
N LEU A 71 1.21 -16.71 17.18
CA LEU A 71 2.58 -16.39 16.83
C LEU A 71 3.00 -15.01 17.36
N TRP A 72 2.15 -13.99 17.24
CA TRP A 72 2.41 -12.66 17.78
C TRP A 72 2.65 -12.73 19.30
N ARG A 73 1.81 -13.47 20.03
CA ARG A 73 1.93 -13.62 21.49
C ARG A 73 3.18 -14.39 21.90
N GLU A 74 3.46 -15.51 21.24
CA GLU A 74 4.64 -16.34 21.51
C GLU A 74 5.95 -15.59 21.28
N THR A 75 6.00 -14.79 20.21
CA THR A 75 7.17 -14.01 19.83
C THR A 75 7.24 -12.64 20.49
N ARG A 76 6.27 -12.31 21.36
CA ARG A 76 6.13 -11.01 22.03
C ARG A 76 6.11 -9.82 21.06
N GLY A 77 5.42 -9.96 19.94
CA GLY A 77 5.20 -8.90 18.96
C GLY A 77 6.28 -8.78 17.88
N ASN A 78 6.91 -9.89 17.49
CA ASN A 78 7.87 -9.88 16.40
C ASN A 78 7.16 -9.75 15.04
N ILE A 79 7.07 -8.53 14.54
CA ILE A 79 6.44 -8.19 13.25
C ILE A 79 7.08 -8.95 12.09
N THR A 80 8.41 -9.11 12.07
CA THR A 80 9.13 -9.76 10.97
C THR A 80 8.69 -11.21 10.80
N LEU A 81 8.51 -11.95 11.90
CA LEU A 81 8.05 -13.34 11.85
C LEU A 81 6.61 -13.43 11.38
N VAL A 82 5.74 -12.52 11.82
CA VAL A 82 4.34 -12.48 11.38
C VAL A 82 4.24 -12.19 9.89
N ILE A 83 4.97 -11.18 9.39
CA ILE A 83 5.01 -10.87 7.95
C ILE A 83 5.52 -12.07 7.15
N ARG A 84 6.59 -12.73 7.62
CA ARG A 84 7.12 -13.92 6.95
C ARG A 84 6.05 -15.01 6.83
N GLU A 85 5.30 -15.27 7.90
CA GLU A 85 4.26 -16.29 7.91
C GLU A 85 3.04 -15.93 7.04
N ILE A 86 2.71 -14.63 6.93
CA ILE A 86 1.71 -14.14 5.97
C ILE A 86 2.17 -14.44 4.54
N LEU A 87 3.40 -14.06 4.18
CA LEU A 87 3.95 -14.23 2.83
C LEU A 87 4.16 -15.70 2.44
N LEU A 88 4.29 -16.60 3.41
CA LEU A 88 4.37 -18.05 3.18
C LEU A 88 3.01 -18.75 3.19
N SER A 89 1.93 -18.05 3.53
CA SER A 89 0.59 -18.63 3.59
C SER A 89 0.06 -18.92 2.19
N LYS A 90 -0.53 -20.09 1.98
CA LYS A 90 -1.23 -20.42 0.73
C LYS A 90 -2.37 -19.43 0.42
N HIS A 91 -3.02 -18.92 1.47
CA HIS A 91 -4.12 -17.97 1.35
C HIS A 91 -3.69 -16.63 0.75
N PHE A 92 -2.40 -16.29 0.87
CA PHE A 92 -1.83 -15.10 0.26
C PHE A 92 -1.81 -15.19 -1.28
N PHE A 93 -1.55 -16.37 -1.84
CA PHE A 93 -1.43 -16.58 -3.29
C PHE A 93 -2.74 -16.99 -3.94
N ASP A 94 -3.57 -17.79 -3.25
CA ASP A 94 -4.79 -18.39 -3.80
C ASP A 94 -6.04 -17.52 -3.57
N GLY A 95 -5.92 -16.41 -2.83
CA GLY A 95 -7.03 -15.53 -2.50
C GLY A 95 -7.60 -14.76 -3.70
N PRO A 96 -8.88 -14.37 -3.67
CA PRO A 96 -9.42 -13.42 -4.64
C PRO A 96 -8.68 -12.08 -4.53
N ARG A 97 -8.52 -11.41 -5.67
CA ARG A 97 -7.82 -10.14 -5.82
C ARG A 97 -8.74 -8.96 -5.53
N GLU A 98 -9.03 -8.70 -4.27
CA GLU A 98 -10.03 -7.69 -3.85
C GLU A 98 -9.39 -6.41 -3.30
N ARG A 99 -8.08 -6.39 -3.07
CA ARG A 99 -7.40 -5.24 -2.45
C ARG A 99 -7.05 -4.19 -3.49
N VAL A 100 -7.44 -2.96 -3.24
CA VAL A 100 -7.02 -1.82 -4.07
C VAL A 100 -5.56 -1.46 -3.78
N LEU A 101 -4.76 -1.34 -4.84
CA LEU A 101 -3.37 -0.87 -4.81
C LEU A 101 -3.27 0.55 -4.26
N SER A 102 -2.29 0.79 -3.40
CA SER A 102 -1.89 2.16 -3.05
C SER A 102 -1.27 2.87 -4.26
N PRO A 103 -1.29 4.23 -4.32
CA PRO A 103 -0.59 4.98 -5.35
C PRO A 103 0.87 4.60 -5.55
N VAL A 104 1.58 4.29 -4.46
CA VAL A 104 2.97 3.79 -4.52
C VAL A 104 3.03 2.41 -5.17
N GLU A 105 2.20 1.46 -4.73
CA GLU A 105 2.21 0.12 -5.29
C GLU A 105 1.80 0.10 -6.77
N TYR A 106 0.83 0.93 -7.12
CA TYR A 106 0.41 1.15 -8.50
C TYR A 106 1.52 1.77 -9.34
N TRP A 107 2.24 2.77 -8.82
CA TRP A 107 3.41 3.34 -9.49
C TRP A 107 4.51 2.30 -9.73
N VAL A 108 4.82 1.48 -8.72
CA VAL A 108 5.82 0.40 -8.86
C VAL A 108 5.34 -0.65 -9.87
N THR A 109 4.06 -1.00 -9.86
CA THR A 109 3.46 -1.94 -10.82
C THR A 109 3.57 -1.41 -12.24
N CYS A 110 3.21 -0.13 -12.46
CA CYS A 110 3.43 0.54 -13.72
C CYS A 110 4.91 0.49 -14.09
N SER A 111 5.80 0.99 -13.24
CA SER A 111 7.25 1.05 -13.50
C SER A 111 7.85 -0.30 -13.89
N ARG A 112 7.42 -1.40 -13.23
CA ARG A 112 7.83 -2.77 -13.56
C ARG A 112 7.33 -3.22 -14.93
N LEU A 113 6.04 -3.03 -15.22
CA LEU A 113 5.46 -3.37 -16.52
C LEU A 113 6.07 -2.55 -17.66
N LEU A 114 6.42 -1.31 -17.32
CA LEU A 114 7.02 -0.33 -18.21
C LEU A 114 8.53 -0.53 -18.41
N GLY A 115 9.15 -1.48 -17.68
CA GLY A 115 10.59 -1.78 -17.77
C GLY A 115 11.49 -0.69 -17.17
N THR A 116 10.92 0.31 -16.51
CA THR A 116 11.63 1.41 -15.86
C THR A 116 11.83 1.04 -14.39
N ALA A 117 12.67 0.05 -14.12
CA ALA A 117 12.86 -0.51 -12.77
C ALA A 117 13.51 0.48 -11.78
N ASP A 118 13.97 1.64 -12.25
CA ASP A 118 14.64 2.64 -11.42
C ASP A 118 13.64 3.72 -10.99
N TYR A 119 13.13 3.61 -9.76
CA TYR A 119 12.44 4.72 -9.08
C TYR A 119 13.39 5.92 -9.02
N LYS A 120 12.96 7.07 -9.55
CA LYS A 120 13.74 8.32 -9.50
C LYS A 120 13.10 9.27 -8.51
N PHE A 121 13.92 10.12 -7.88
CA PHE A 121 13.41 11.20 -7.03
C PHE A 121 12.47 12.15 -7.79
N ASP A 122 12.58 12.20 -9.11
CA ASP A 122 11.66 12.94 -9.99
C ASP A 122 10.21 12.42 -9.95
N ASP A 123 9.97 11.23 -9.37
CA ASP A 123 8.64 10.62 -9.21
C ASP A 123 7.93 11.07 -7.92
N VAL A 124 8.62 11.79 -7.03
CA VAL A 124 8.04 12.29 -5.76
C VAL A 124 6.83 13.22 -5.97
N PRO A 125 6.83 14.16 -6.95
CA PRO A 125 5.65 14.99 -7.24
C PRO A 125 4.43 14.17 -7.65
N PHE A 126 4.62 13.04 -8.32
CA PHE A 126 3.53 12.14 -8.72
C PHE A 126 2.84 11.57 -7.47
N LEU A 127 3.62 10.99 -6.55
CA LEU A 127 3.09 10.35 -5.34
C LEU A 127 2.39 11.38 -4.43
N LYS A 128 2.93 12.60 -4.37
CA LYS A 128 2.29 13.72 -3.66
C LYS A 128 0.94 14.11 -4.28
N GLN A 129 0.84 14.18 -5.61
CA GLN A 129 -0.41 14.49 -6.30
C GLN A 129 -1.44 13.35 -6.18
N ALA A 130 -0.97 12.10 -6.14
CA ALA A 130 -1.80 10.93 -5.94
C ALA A 130 -2.26 10.74 -4.48
N GLY A 131 -1.83 11.61 -3.56
CA GLY A 131 -2.29 11.62 -2.17
C GLY A 131 -1.43 10.79 -1.20
N GLU A 132 -0.38 10.13 -1.68
CA GLU A 132 0.50 9.27 -0.88
C GLU A 132 1.96 9.77 -0.95
N GLN A 133 2.23 10.94 -0.37
CA GLN A 133 3.61 11.44 -0.30
C GLN A 133 4.44 10.60 0.69
N LEU A 134 5.36 9.76 0.18
CA LEU A 134 6.27 8.95 1.00
C LEU A 134 6.94 9.75 2.12
N PHE A 135 6.97 9.18 3.33
CA PHE A 135 7.51 9.78 4.57
C PHE A 135 6.79 11.02 5.10
N PHE A 136 5.69 11.46 4.47
CA PHE A 136 4.86 12.57 4.93
C PHE A 136 3.38 12.16 5.06
N PRO A 137 3.05 11.18 5.93
CA PRO A 137 1.67 10.81 6.16
C PRO A 137 0.90 11.96 6.83
N PRO A 138 -0.41 12.12 6.53
CA PRO A 138 -1.22 13.19 7.11
C PRO A 138 -1.49 13.02 8.62
N SER A 139 -1.41 11.80 9.14
CA SER A 139 -1.60 11.50 10.56
C SER A 139 -0.84 10.25 11.01
N VAL A 140 -0.88 9.95 12.31
CA VAL A 140 -0.31 8.72 12.89
C VAL A 140 -0.98 7.45 12.33
N LYS A 141 -2.20 7.55 11.80
CA LYS A 141 -2.89 6.44 11.11
C LYS A 141 -2.22 6.11 9.77
N GLY A 142 -1.43 7.01 9.19
CA GLY A 142 -0.91 6.88 7.82
C GLY A 142 -1.81 7.55 6.79
N TRP A 143 -1.91 6.96 5.60
CA TRP A 143 -2.78 7.39 4.50
C TRP A 143 -4.11 6.63 4.52
N ASP A 144 -5.17 7.26 4.03
CA ASP A 144 -6.46 6.58 3.85
C ASP A 144 -6.37 5.71 2.59
N MET A 145 -5.99 4.43 2.78
CA MET A 145 -5.89 3.43 1.73
C MET A 145 -7.26 3.00 1.18
N GLY A 146 -7.26 2.34 0.03
CA GLY A 146 -8.47 1.80 -0.60
C GLY A 146 -9.02 2.67 -1.74
N GLU A 147 -10.33 2.64 -1.94
CA GLU A 147 -11.01 3.28 -3.08
C GLU A 147 -10.77 4.79 -3.18
N ALA A 148 -10.51 5.47 -2.05
CA ALA A 148 -10.25 6.90 -2.00
C ALA A 148 -9.02 7.33 -2.83
N LEU A 149 -8.08 6.41 -3.09
CA LEU A 149 -6.83 6.69 -3.78
C LEU A 149 -6.83 6.29 -5.28
N ILE A 150 -7.90 5.65 -5.77
CA ILE A 150 -8.02 5.22 -7.17
C ILE A 150 -8.01 6.44 -8.11
N HIS A 151 -8.90 7.41 -7.87
CA HIS A 151 -9.04 8.57 -8.75
C HIS A 151 -7.80 9.50 -8.79
N PRO A 152 -7.16 9.83 -7.64
CA PRO A 152 -5.92 10.61 -7.64
C PRO A 152 -4.78 9.95 -8.42
N ALA A 153 -4.58 8.64 -8.27
CA ALA A 153 -3.51 7.92 -8.96
C ALA A 153 -3.74 7.84 -10.49
N GLN A 154 -4.97 7.57 -10.92
CA GLN A 154 -5.37 7.59 -12.35
C GLN A 154 -5.10 8.96 -13.00
N ARG A 155 -5.53 10.02 -12.31
CA ARG A 155 -5.33 11.40 -12.78
C ARG A 155 -3.86 11.76 -12.93
N THR A 156 -3.00 11.18 -12.10
CA THR A 156 -1.57 11.50 -12.11
C THR A 156 -0.85 10.73 -13.22
N VAL A 157 -1.18 9.46 -13.49
CA VAL A 157 -0.55 8.70 -14.59
C VAL A 157 -0.88 9.27 -15.96
N SER A 158 -2.13 9.71 -16.16
CA SER A 158 -2.53 10.37 -17.41
C SER A 158 -1.75 11.66 -17.71
N ARG A 159 -1.06 12.23 -16.72
CA ARG A 159 -0.28 13.47 -16.81
C ARG A 159 1.23 13.26 -16.91
N LEU A 160 1.71 12.01 -16.96
CA LEU A 160 3.15 11.75 -17.10
C LEU A 160 3.69 12.30 -18.43
N PRO A 161 4.90 12.91 -18.41
CA PRO A 161 5.48 13.52 -19.60
C PRO A 161 5.81 12.48 -20.67
N GLU A 162 5.72 12.87 -21.95
CA GLU A 162 5.94 12.01 -23.12
C GLU A 162 7.26 11.21 -23.08
N SER A 163 8.30 11.77 -22.47
CA SER A 163 9.61 11.11 -22.30
C SER A 163 9.54 9.76 -21.58
N HIS A 164 8.61 9.57 -20.63
CA HIS A 164 8.43 8.28 -19.95
C HIS A 164 7.80 7.22 -20.87
N TRP A 165 7.01 7.66 -21.86
CA TRP A 165 6.31 6.79 -22.81
C TRP A 165 7.16 6.44 -24.04
N ILE A 166 8.09 7.32 -24.42
CA ILE A 166 8.99 7.13 -25.57
C ILE A 166 9.98 5.98 -25.33
N LEU A 167 10.40 5.73 -24.08
CA LEU A 167 11.31 4.64 -23.71
C LEU A 167 10.75 3.23 -23.99
N GLN A 168 9.52 3.13 -24.47
CA GLN A 168 8.74 1.90 -24.51
C GLN A 168 8.40 1.39 -25.91
N GLY A 169 8.77 2.11 -26.97
CA GLY A 169 8.34 1.73 -28.32
C GLY A 169 6.81 1.74 -28.52
N VAL A 170 6.03 2.35 -27.60
CA VAL A 170 4.56 2.47 -27.67
C VAL A 170 4.13 3.02 -29.04
N GLY A 171 4.86 4.00 -29.58
CA GLY A 171 4.58 4.59 -30.89
C GLY A 171 4.92 3.72 -32.11
N THR A 172 5.55 2.55 -31.93
CA THR A 172 6.04 1.69 -33.02
C THR A 172 5.25 0.40 -33.20
N SER A 173 4.28 0.12 -32.31
CA SER A 173 3.56 -1.15 -32.32
C SER A 173 2.36 -1.12 -33.27
N PRO A 174 2.31 -1.98 -34.31
CA PRO A 174 1.27 -1.92 -35.35
C PRO A 174 -0.12 -2.38 -34.86
N CYS A 175 -0.22 -3.00 -33.69
CA CYS A 175 -1.49 -3.42 -33.10
C CYS A 175 -1.52 -3.09 -31.59
N PRO A 176 -2.30 -2.08 -31.17
CA PRO A 176 -2.43 -1.69 -29.76
C PRO A 176 -2.85 -2.86 -28.86
N ARG A 177 -3.79 -3.69 -29.30
CA ARG A 177 -4.28 -4.84 -28.52
C ARG A 177 -3.21 -5.89 -28.24
N ARG A 178 -2.38 -6.20 -29.24
CA ARG A 178 -1.26 -7.15 -29.09
C ARG A 178 -0.18 -6.57 -28.18
N TYR A 179 0.14 -5.28 -28.36
CA TYR A 179 1.06 -4.56 -27.48
C TYR A 179 0.57 -4.59 -26.02
N LEU A 180 -0.71 -4.29 -25.77
CA LEU A 180 -1.30 -4.36 -24.43
C LEU A 180 -1.19 -5.74 -23.80
N SER A 181 -1.52 -6.81 -24.54
CA SER A 181 -1.36 -8.18 -24.01
C SER A 181 0.08 -8.53 -23.68
N GLN A 182 1.04 -7.99 -24.43
CA GLN A 182 2.46 -8.23 -24.23
C GLN A 182 3.00 -7.46 -23.02
N VAL A 183 2.61 -6.19 -22.87
CA VAL A 183 3.07 -5.31 -21.78
C VAL A 183 2.41 -5.67 -20.46
N THR A 184 1.10 -5.94 -20.45
CA THR A 184 0.35 -6.25 -19.22
C THR A 184 0.47 -7.71 -18.79
N GLY A 185 1.16 -8.56 -19.58
CA GLY A 185 1.27 -10.00 -19.29
C GLY A 185 -0.07 -10.73 -19.21
N GLY A 186 -1.14 -10.17 -19.79
CA GLY A 186 -2.50 -10.70 -19.71
C GLY A 186 -3.25 -10.42 -18.40
N GLN A 187 -2.74 -9.53 -17.53
CA GLN A 187 -3.40 -9.16 -16.28
C GLN A 187 -4.72 -8.40 -16.50
N VAL A 188 -4.81 -7.61 -17.58
CA VAL A 188 -6.03 -6.86 -17.92
C VAL A 188 -6.95 -7.75 -18.74
N ARG A 189 -8.15 -8.01 -18.22
CA ARG A 189 -9.13 -8.87 -18.89
C ARG A 189 -9.74 -8.12 -20.07
N PRO A 190 -10.03 -8.78 -21.21
CA PRO A 190 -10.65 -8.12 -22.36
C PRO A 190 -12.02 -7.48 -22.06
N GLN A 191 -12.73 -7.96 -21.04
CA GLN A 191 -14.06 -7.47 -20.67
C GLN A 191 -14.04 -6.10 -19.97
N THR A 192 -12.91 -5.73 -19.36
CA THR A 192 -12.77 -4.43 -18.67
C THR A 192 -12.23 -3.33 -19.59
N LEU A 193 -11.81 -3.70 -20.80
CA LEU A 193 -11.38 -2.78 -21.85
C LEU A 193 -12.55 -2.41 -22.77
N PRO A 194 -12.54 -1.20 -23.34
CA PRO A 194 -13.54 -0.82 -24.34
C PRO A 194 -13.42 -1.72 -25.59
N PRO A 195 -14.53 -2.12 -26.22
CA PRO A 195 -14.52 -3.06 -27.34
C PRO A 195 -13.77 -2.52 -28.57
N ASN A 196 -13.69 -1.20 -28.70
CA ASN A 196 -12.99 -0.48 -29.76
C ASN A 196 -11.54 -0.08 -29.38
N ILE A 197 -10.92 -0.75 -28.40
CA ILE A 197 -9.54 -0.45 -27.96
C ILE A 197 -8.50 -0.45 -29.10
N GLY A 198 -8.77 -1.18 -30.19
CA GLY A 198 -7.90 -1.24 -31.37
C GLY A 198 -7.89 0.03 -32.23
N ASP A 199 -8.90 0.89 -32.08
CA ASP A 199 -9.04 2.13 -32.85
C ASP A 199 -8.25 3.29 -32.23
N PHE A 200 -7.84 3.15 -30.97
CA PHE A 200 -7.09 4.15 -30.23
C PHE A 200 -5.60 4.13 -30.58
N GLN A 201 -4.95 5.27 -30.41
CA GLN A 201 -3.49 5.31 -30.49
C GLN A 201 -2.89 4.39 -29.42
N PRO A 202 -1.75 3.73 -29.66
CA PRO A 202 -1.14 2.81 -28.70
C PRO A 202 -0.98 3.39 -27.28
N ARG A 203 -0.69 4.69 -27.18
CA ARG A 203 -0.62 5.42 -25.89
C ARG A 203 -1.96 5.50 -25.17
N GLU A 204 -3.01 5.86 -25.89
CA GLU A 204 -4.36 5.98 -25.33
C GLU A 204 -4.87 4.60 -24.90
N ALA A 205 -4.61 3.58 -25.72
CA ALA A 205 -4.92 2.20 -25.40
C ALA A 205 -4.20 1.74 -24.11
N LEU A 206 -2.94 2.11 -23.92
CA LEU A 206 -2.19 1.85 -22.69
C LEU A 206 -2.77 2.58 -21.49
N LEU A 207 -3.08 3.87 -21.60
CA LEU A 207 -3.70 4.63 -20.52
C LEU A 207 -5.06 4.06 -20.10
N LEU A 208 -5.86 3.61 -21.07
CA LEU A 208 -7.14 2.94 -20.80
C LEU A 208 -6.93 1.59 -20.09
N ALA A 209 -5.91 0.82 -20.47
CA ALA A 209 -5.56 -0.43 -19.80
C ALA A 209 -5.06 -0.20 -18.37
N LEU A 210 -4.22 0.82 -18.16
CA LEU A 210 -3.76 1.22 -16.82
C LEU A 210 -4.90 1.76 -15.96
N ALA A 211 -5.92 2.38 -16.55
CA ALA A 211 -7.12 2.84 -15.84
C ALA A 211 -8.16 1.73 -15.57
N SER A 212 -8.00 0.55 -16.15
CA SER A 212 -8.93 -0.58 -15.97
C SER A 212 -8.91 -1.09 -14.53
N PRO A 213 -10.07 -1.39 -13.89
CA PRO A 213 -10.15 -1.92 -12.53
C PRO A 213 -9.25 -3.13 -12.27
N ASP A 214 -9.07 -4.00 -13.27
CA ASP A 214 -8.23 -5.20 -13.18
C ASP A 214 -6.78 -4.90 -12.83
N PHE A 215 -6.34 -3.70 -13.14
CA PHE A 215 -4.99 -3.25 -12.86
C PHE A 215 -4.82 -2.76 -11.41
N TRP A 216 -5.88 -2.29 -10.78
CA TRP A 216 -5.84 -1.65 -9.46
C TRP A 216 -6.20 -2.61 -8.33
N THR A 217 -6.80 -3.75 -8.65
CA THR A 217 -7.21 -4.75 -7.67
C THR A 217 -6.23 -5.92 -7.67
N VAL A 218 -5.60 -6.19 -6.53
CA VAL A 218 -4.68 -7.32 -6.31
C VAL A 218 -5.16 -8.29 -5.27
#